data_AF-A0AAU9U0W2-F1
#
_entry.id   AF-A0AAU9U0W2-F1
#
_cell.length_a   1.000
_cell.length_b   1.000
_cell.length_c   1.000
_cell.angle_alpha   90.00
_cell.angle_beta   90.00
_cell.angle_gamma   90.00
#
_symmetry.space_group_name_H-M   'P 1'
#
loop_
_entity.id
_entity.type
_entity.pdbx_description
1 polymer ?
#
loop_
_entity_poly.entity_id
_entity_poly.type
_entity_poly.pdbx_seq_one_letter_code
_entity_poly.pdbx_strand_id
1 'polypeptide(L)'
;MAVYKVTLVFALFCVVLQAQRPFYAGKRPIGYPEIESNVEANQFGENGNLPIEANGDWNLIKRLSELPEDKQPFWFLNWKQYDDLRKNPQTYPLRPNNFANNN
;
A
#
# COMPACT_ATOMS: atom_id res chain seq x y z
N MET A 1 -51.90 15.69 -22.99
CA MET A 1 -51.05 16.46 -22.04
C MET A 1 -50.33 15.62 -20.99
N ALA A 2 -50.78 14.40 -20.66
CA ALA A 2 -50.09 13.57 -19.66
C ALA A 2 -48.81 12.90 -20.21
N VAL A 3 -48.81 12.48 -21.48
CA VAL A 3 -47.71 11.72 -22.09
C VAL A 3 -46.38 12.48 -22.08
N TYR A 4 -46.38 13.75 -22.47
CA TYR A 4 -45.15 14.56 -22.47
C TYR A 4 -44.61 14.81 -21.05
N LYS A 5 -45.49 14.84 -20.04
CA LYS A 5 -45.07 15.01 -18.64
C LYS A 5 -44.39 13.75 -18.14
N VAL A 6 -44.94 12.58 -18.47
CA VAL A 6 -44.36 11.28 -18.11
C VAL A 6 -43.00 11.09 -18.79
N THR A 7 -42.87 11.40 -20.08
CA THR A 7 -41.58 11.29 -20.78
C THR A 7 -40.54 12.26 -20.24
N LEU A 8 -40.93 13.48 -19.85
CA LEU A 8 -40.02 14.46 -19.26
C LEU A 8 -39.52 14.00 -17.89
N VAL A 9 -40.41 13.50 -17.03
CA VAL A 9 -40.02 12.94 -15.72
C VAL A 9 -39.07 11.76 -15.87
N PHE A 10 -39.34 10.87 -16.83
CA PHE A 10 -38.48 9.72 -17.11
C PHE A 10 -37.09 10.14 -17.62
N ALA A 11 -37.04 11.12 -18.53
CA ALA A 11 -35.78 11.68 -19.02
C ALA A 11 -34.97 12.34 -17.90
N LEU A 12 -35.63 13.07 -16.99
CA LEU A 12 -34.98 13.72 -15.86
C LEU A 12 -34.39 12.69 -14.89
N PHE A 13 -35.11 11.59 -14.67
CA PHE A 13 -34.63 10.48 -13.84
C PHE A 13 -33.37 9.83 -14.43
N CYS A 14 -33.33 9.59 -15.74
CA CYS A 14 -32.15 9.06 -16.43
C CYS A 14 -30.91 9.95 -16.30
N VAL A 15 -31.08 11.28 -16.36
CA VAL A 15 -29.97 12.25 -16.19
C VAL A 15 -29.40 12.18 -14.77
N VAL A 16 -30.26 12.09 -13.75
CA VAL A 16 -29.83 11.97 -12.35
C VAL A 16 -29.08 10.66 -12.10
N LEU A 17 -29.51 9.55 -12.73
CA LEU A 17 -28.81 8.27 -12.63
C LEU A 17 -27.39 8.32 -13.23
N GLN A 18 -27.22 8.99 -14.37
CA GLN A 18 -25.89 9.15 -15.00
C GLN A 18 -24.97 10.10 -14.22
N ALA A 19 -25.53 10.98 -13.39
CA ALA A 19 -24.75 11.90 -12.56
C ALA A 19 -24.18 11.27 -11.28
N GLN A 20 -24.50 10.00 -10.97
CA GLN A 20 -24.09 9.37 -9.71
C GLN A 20 -22.58 9.13 -9.57
N ARG A 21 -21.81 9.12 -10.66
CA ARG A 21 -20.35 8.97 -10.60
C ARG A 21 -19.65 10.10 -11.34
N PRO A 22 -18.91 10.98 -10.64
CA PRO A 22 -18.16 12.04 -11.32
C PRO A 22 -17.06 11.44 -12.21
N PHE A 23 -16.78 12.11 -13.33
CA PHE A 23 -15.79 11.67 -14.33
C PHE A 23 -14.38 11.49 -13.76
N TYR A 24 -14.05 12.20 -12.68
CA TYR A 24 -12.76 12.12 -12.00
C TYR A 24 -12.65 10.90 -11.07
N ALA A 25 -13.76 10.24 -10.72
CA ALA A 25 -13.71 8.99 -9.99
C ALA A 25 -13.33 7.87 -10.98
N GLY A 26 -12.02 7.64 -11.10
CA GLY A 26 -11.45 6.62 -11.98
C GLY A 26 -12.20 5.30 -11.92
N LYS A 27 -12.28 4.58 -13.06
CA LYS A 27 -13.12 3.38 -13.20
C LYS A 27 -12.66 2.17 -12.39
N ARG A 28 -11.44 2.24 -11.82
CA ARG A 28 -10.84 1.16 -11.03
C ARG A 28 -11.56 1.00 -9.68
N PRO A 29 -11.57 -0.21 -9.09
CA PRO A 29 -12.04 -0.43 -7.73
C PRO A 29 -11.27 0.47 -6.75
N ILE A 30 -11.92 0.93 -5.69
CA ILE A 30 -11.24 1.59 -4.57
C ILE A 30 -10.35 0.54 -3.91
N GLY A 31 -9.04 0.66 -4.07
CA GLY A 31 -8.07 -0.33 -3.62
C GLY A 31 -6.63 0.13 -3.89
N TYR A 32 -5.67 -0.67 -3.46
CA TYR A 32 -4.25 -0.42 -3.66
C TYR A 32 -3.90 -0.46 -5.17
N PRO A 33 -2.91 0.32 -5.61
CA PRO A 33 -2.45 0.29 -7.00
C PRO A 33 -2.04 -1.14 -7.40
N GLU A 34 -2.23 -1.47 -8.68
CA GLU A 34 -1.69 -2.68 -9.28
C GLU A 34 -0.16 -2.66 -9.06
N ILE A 35 0.32 -3.54 -8.18
CA ILE A 35 1.74 -3.74 -7.97
C ILE A 35 2.22 -4.54 -9.17
N GLU A 36 3.09 -3.96 -9.99
CA GLU A 36 3.77 -4.72 -11.05
C GLU A 36 4.56 -5.85 -10.39
N SER A 37 4.02 -7.07 -10.45
CA SER A 37 4.77 -8.25 -10.06
C SER A 37 5.82 -8.48 -11.13
N ASN A 38 7.09 -8.39 -10.71
CA ASN A 38 8.28 -8.82 -11.45
C ASN A 38 8.95 -7.73 -12.32
N VAL A 39 9.33 -6.61 -11.71
CA VAL A 39 10.65 -6.07 -12.06
C VAL A 39 11.66 -7.05 -11.48
N GLU A 40 12.48 -7.67 -12.34
CA GLU A 40 13.56 -8.60 -11.98
C GLU A 40 14.69 -7.90 -11.17
N ALA A 41 14.35 -7.24 -10.07
CA ALA A 41 15.31 -6.59 -9.18
C ALA A 41 16.17 -7.61 -8.40
N ASN A 42 15.83 -8.91 -8.45
CA ASN A 42 16.36 -9.93 -7.55
C ASN A 42 17.18 -11.03 -8.27
N GLN A 43 17.85 -10.74 -9.40
CA GLN A 43 18.77 -11.71 -10.03
C GLN A 43 20.26 -11.48 -9.68
N PHE A 44 20.59 -10.39 -8.98
CA PHE A 44 21.96 -10.07 -8.55
C PHE A 44 22.04 -9.95 -7.02
N GLY A 45 21.87 -11.06 -6.29
CA GLY A 45 22.08 -11.04 -4.84
C GLY A 45 21.35 -12.11 -4.04
N GLU A 46 21.05 -13.25 -4.63
CA GLU A 46 20.53 -14.40 -3.91
C GLU A 46 21.61 -14.85 -2.89
N ASN A 47 21.26 -14.82 -1.59
CA ASN A 47 22.03 -15.31 -0.42
C ASN A 47 22.83 -14.30 0.44
N GLY A 48 22.74 -12.99 0.19
CA GLY A 48 23.39 -11.99 1.06
C GLY A 48 22.54 -11.65 2.29
N ASN A 49 23.15 -11.65 3.49
CA ASN A 49 22.58 -11.06 4.71
C ASN A 49 22.55 -9.52 4.56
N LEU A 50 21.63 -9.02 3.73
CA LEU A 50 21.53 -7.64 3.29
C LEU A 50 20.23 -6.99 3.79
N PRO A 51 20.22 -5.66 4.04
CA PRO A 51 19.01 -4.92 4.34
C PRO A 51 17.97 -5.04 3.21
N ILE A 52 16.70 -5.23 3.58
CA ILE A 52 15.60 -5.30 2.60
C ILE A 52 15.40 -3.95 1.90
N GLU A 53 15.71 -2.84 2.58
CA GLU A 53 15.51 -1.47 2.12
C GLU A 53 16.40 -1.12 0.93
N ALA A 54 17.50 -1.85 0.75
CA ALA A 54 18.36 -1.70 -0.41
C ALA A 54 17.82 -2.42 -1.66
N ASN A 55 16.73 -3.18 -1.56
CA ASN A 55 16.11 -3.92 -2.67
C ASN A 55 17.13 -4.75 -3.49
N GLY A 56 18.13 -5.34 -2.82
CA GLY A 56 19.20 -6.10 -3.47
C GLY A 56 20.31 -5.26 -4.12
N ASP A 57 20.28 -3.93 -4.05
CA ASP A 57 21.33 -3.06 -4.59
C ASP A 57 22.60 -3.10 -3.70
N TRP A 58 23.55 -3.92 -4.11
CA TRP A 58 24.84 -4.04 -3.42
C TRP A 58 25.70 -2.78 -3.53
N ASN A 59 25.61 -2.03 -4.63
CA ASN A 59 26.42 -0.81 -4.81
C ASN A 59 25.99 0.28 -3.83
N LEU A 60 24.69 0.36 -3.53
CA LEU A 60 24.17 1.24 -2.49
C LEU A 60 24.77 0.86 -1.13
N ILE A 61 24.70 -0.42 -0.75
CA ILE A 61 25.23 -0.92 0.53
C ILE A 61 26.72 -0.61 0.67
N LYS A 62 27.50 -0.86 -0.38
CA LYS A 62 28.93 -0.54 -0.40
C LYS A 62 29.19 0.96 -0.20
N ARG A 63 28.44 1.83 -0.88
CA ARG A 63 28.58 3.28 -0.72
C ARG A 63 28.23 3.72 0.70
N LEU A 64 27.18 3.13 1.29
CA LEU A 64 26.75 3.46 2.65
C LEU A 64 27.77 3.00 3.69
N SER A 65 28.41 1.84 3.52
CA SER A 65 29.43 1.36 4.44
C SER A 65 30.73 2.17 4.41
N GLU A 66 31.01 2.86 3.30
CA GLU A 66 32.14 3.79 3.16
C GLU A 66 31.89 5.15 3.86
N LEU A 67 30.64 5.48 4.18
CA LEU A 67 30.32 6.71 4.91
C LEU A 67 30.67 6.59 6.40
N PRO A 68 31.13 7.69 7.04
CA PRO A 68 31.16 7.81 8.49
C PRO A 68 29.82 7.45 9.13
N GLU A 69 29.84 6.83 10.33
CA GLU A 69 28.64 6.31 11.01
C GLU A 69 27.57 7.38 11.25
N ASP A 70 27.97 8.62 11.54
CA ASP A 70 27.09 9.78 11.72
C ASP A 70 26.34 10.21 10.44
N LYS A 71 26.83 9.77 9.28
CA LYS A 71 26.24 10.06 7.96
C LYS A 71 25.51 8.87 7.36
N GLN A 72 25.57 7.71 8.01
CA GLN A 72 24.83 6.54 7.58
C GLN A 72 23.34 6.71 7.93
N PRO A 73 22.42 6.30 7.05
CA PRO A 73 21.00 6.44 7.32
C PRO A 73 20.58 5.48 8.43
N PHE A 74 19.62 5.91 9.26
CA PHE A 74 19.16 5.16 10.43
C PHE A 74 18.69 3.73 10.09
N TRP A 75 18.09 3.54 8.91
CA TRP A 75 17.63 2.23 8.47
C TRP A 75 18.82 1.29 8.22
N PHE A 76 19.94 1.79 7.70
CA PHE A 76 21.14 1.01 7.44
C PHE A 76 21.92 0.66 8.71
N LEU A 77 21.81 1.48 9.75
CA LEU A 77 22.40 1.17 11.05
C LEU A 77 21.58 0.08 11.78
N ASN A 78 20.24 0.18 11.72
CA ASN A 78 19.33 -0.66 12.50
C ASN A 78 18.68 -1.82 11.72
N TRP A 79 19.10 -2.05 10.47
CA TRP A 79 18.42 -3.02 9.59
C TRP A 79 18.33 -4.43 10.19
N LYS A 80 19.36 -4.89 10.90
CA LYS A 80 19.36 -6.22 11.56
C LYS A 80 18.25 -6.30 12.61
N GLN A 81 18.12 -5.27 13.43
CA GLN A 81 17.07 -5.20 14.43
C GLN A 81 15.68 -5.14 13.81
N TYR A 82 15.52 -4.39 12.70
CA TYR A 82 14.26 -4.39 11.96
C TYR A 82 13.96 -5.75 11.32
N ASP A 83 14.97 -6.50 10.87
CA ASP A 83 14.79 -7.85 10.33
C ASP A 83 14.34 -8.84 11.42
N ASP A 84 14.94 -8.75 12.60
CA ASP A 84 14.54 -9.56 13.75
C ASP A 84 13.13 -9.21 14.24
N LEU A 85 12.77 -7.93 14.27
CA LEU A 85 11.41 -7.47 14.58
C LEU A 85 10.39 -7.91 13.53
N ARG A 86 10.78 -8.00 12.26
CA ARG A 86 9.89 -8.51 11.20
C ARG A 86 9.66 -10.02 11.34
N LYS A 87 10.67 -10.78 11.76
CA LYS A 87 10.54 -12.21 12.06
C LYS A 87 9.72 -12.46 13.33
N ASN A 88 9.87 -11.60 14.35
CA ASN A 88 9.21 -11.71 15.64
C ASN A 88 8.53 -10.39 16.01
N PRO A 89 7.37 -10.07 15.39
CA PRO A 89 6.70 -8.80 15.63
C PRO A 89 6.27 -8.71 17.10
N GLN A 90 6.54 -7.57 17.73
CA GLN A 90 6.03 -7.27 19.06
C GLN A 90 4.50 -7.15 18.97
N THR A 91 3.81 -8.17 19.45
CA THR A 91 2.35 -8.15 19.57
C THR A 91 2.00 -7.62 20.96
N TYR A 92 1.15 -6.59 21.00
CA TYR A 92 0.58 -6.10 22.24
C TYR A 92 -0.79 -6.75 22.41
N PRO A 93 -1.16 -7.21 23.62
CA PRO A 93 -2.49 -7.71 23.85
C PRO A 93 -3.50 -6.60 23.53
N LEU A 94 -4.39 -6.86 22.58
CA LEU A 94 -5.50 -5.96 22.28
C LEU A 94 -6.42 -5.92 23.50
N ARG A 95 -6.89 -4.73 23.86
CA ARG A 95 -7.90 -4.60 24.91
C ARG A 95 -9.14 -5.41 24.49
N PRO A 96 -9.62 -6.36 25.30
CA PRO A 96 -10.77 -7.17 24.93
C PRO A 96 -12.01 -6.29 24.72
N ASN A 97 -12.79 -6.61 23.68
CA ASN A 97 -14.04 -5.91 23.40
C ASN A 97 -15.16 -6.47 24.28
N ASN A 98 -15.59 -5.69 25.27
CA ASN A 98 -16.68 -6.06 26.17
C ASN A 98 -18.04 -6.26 25.45
N PHE A 99 -18.21 -5.76 24.23
CA PHE A 99 -19.43 -5.90 23.44
C PHE A 99 -19.47 -7.16 22.57
N ALA A 100 -18.34 -7.86 22.41
CA ALA A 100 -18.28 -9.07 21.57
C ALA A 100 -18.89 -10.32 22.25
N ASN A 101 -19.17 -10.26 23.55
CA ASN A 101 -19.58 -11.42 24.37
C ASN A 101 -21.04 -11.37 24.84
N ASN A 102 -21.90 -10.60 24.15
CA ASN A 102 -23.34 -10.60 24.38
C ASN A 102 -23.99 -11.61 23.44
N ASN A 103 -23.93 -12.89 23.76
CA ASN A 103 -24.69 -13.95 23.10
C ASN A 103 -25.67 -14.57 24.10
#